data_AF-A0A2E4Y317-F1
#
_entry.id   AF-A0A2E4Y317-F1
#
_cell.length_a   1.000
_cell.length_b   1.000
_cell.length_c   1.000
_cell.angle_alpha   90.00
_cell.angle_beta   90.00
_cell.angle_gamma   90.00
#
_symmetry.space_group_name_H-M   'P 1'
#
loop_
_entity.id
_entity.type
_entity.pdbx_description
1 polymer ?
#
loop_
_entity_poly.entity_id
_entity_poly.type
_entity_poly.pdbx_seq_one_letter_code
_entity_poly.pdbx_strand_id
1 'polypeptide(L)'
;MNKNSKKTLRKIASVLGLVLGVIYILNPTFGIFELIPDNLPYIGNLDEASAVFLIVACLKELKKKEVDSPDEQNPEKEKESKQGE
;
A
#
# COMPACT_ATOMS: atom_id res chain seq x y z
N MET A 1 -2.66 -24.55 -7.45
CA MET A 1 -1.99 -23.56 -6.57
C MET A 1 -2.72 -23.46 -5.24
N ASN A 2 -2.06 -23.79 -4.13
CA ASN A 2 -2.64 -23.83 -2.78
C ASN A 2 -3.05 -22.42 -2.30
N LYS A 3 -4.20 -22.29 -1.60
CA LYS A 3 -4.70 -21.02 -1.03
C LYS A 3 -3.66 -20.35 -0.13
N ASN A 4 -2.89 -21.15 0.61
CA ASN A 4 -1.83 -20.65 1.50
C ASN A 4 -0.67 -20.03 0.70
N SER A 5 -0.26 -20.65 -0.41
CA SER A 5 0.78 -20.12 -1.30
C SER A 5 0.38 -18.77 -1.90
N LYS A 6 -0.89 -18.58 -2.27
CA LYS A 6 -1.39 -17.28 -2.77
C LYS A 6 -1.34 -16.19 -1.70
N LYS A 7 -1.69 -16.52 -0.44
CA LYS A 7 -1.62 -15.57 0.69
C LYS A 7 -0.17 -15.16 1.00
N THR A 8 0.77 -16.09 0.89
CA THR A 8 2.20 -15.83 1.09
C THR A 8 2.78 -15.00 -0.05
N LEU A 9 2.46 -15.33 -1.30
CA LEU A 9 2.91 -14.58 -2.48
C LEU A 9 2.46 -13.11 -2.43
N ARG A 10 1.20 -12.85 -2.07
CA ARG A 10 0.69 -11.48 -1.88
C ARG A 10 1.45 -10.73 -0.79
N LYS A 11 1.75 -11.39 0.34
CA LYS A 11 2.56 -10.83 1.44
C LYS A 11 3.94 -10.41 0.95
N ILE A 12 4.63 -11.32 0.25
CA ILE A 12 5.97 -11.07 -0.29
C ILE A 12 5.92 -9.90 -1.29
N ALA A 13 4.94 -9.89 -2.18
CA ALA A 13 4.76 -8.80 -3.14
C ALA A 13 4.50 -7.45 -2.46
N SER A 14 3.67 -7.41 -1.41
CA SER A 14 3.41 -6.18 -0.65
C SER A 14 4.63 -5.67 0.09
N VAL A 15 5.41 -6.56 0.72
CA VAL A 15 6.66 -6.16 1.40
C VAL A 15 7.69 -5.66 0.38
N LEU A 16 7.83 -6.35 -0.75
CA LEU A 16 8.73 -5.94 -1.82
C LEU A 16 8.34 -4.58 -2.40
N GLY A 17 7.05 -4.37 -2.69
CA GLY A 17 6.54 -3.09 -3.20
C GLY A 17 6.73 -1.94 -2.21
N LEU A 18 6.58 -2.20 -0.91
CA LEU A 18 6.86 -1.22 0.15
C LEU A 18 8.34 -0.80 0.14
N VAL A 19 9.26 -1.77 0.15
CA VAL A 19 10.70 -1.51 0.18
C VAL A 19 11.14 -0.75 -1.07
N LEU A 20 10.68 -1.17 -2.25
CA LEU A 20 11.01 -0.51 -3.50
C LEU A 20 10.47 0.93 -3.56
N GLY A 21 9.21 1.14 -3.16
CA GLY A 21 8.61 2.47 -3.13
C GLY A 21 9.36 3.41 -2.17
N VAL A 22 9.74 2.93 -0.97
CA VAL A 22 10.49 3.73 0.00
C VAL A 22 11.88 4.08 -0.53
N ILE A 23 12.61 3.12 -1.10
CA ILE A 23 13.93 3.39 -1.70
C ILE A 23 13.82 4.41 -2.83
N TYR A 24 12.77 4.31 -3.66
CA TYR A 24 12.52 5.23 -4.76
C TYR A 24 12.23 6.66 -4.28
N ILE A 25 11.37 6.83 -3.26
CA ILE A 25 11.07 8.15 -2.66
C ILE A 25 12.29 8.74 -1.93
N LEU A 26 13.07 7.90 -1.26
CA LEU A 26 14.29 8.37 -0.58
C LEU A 26 15.37 8.82 -1.56
N ASN A 27 15.27 8.38 -2.81
CA ASN A 27 16.11 8.81 -3.92
C ASN A 27 17.59 9.05 -3.53
N PRO A 28 18.25 8.05 -2.90
CA PRO A 28 19.56 8.26 -2.26
C PRO A 28 20.68 8.55 -3.27
N THR A 29 20.41 8.39 -4.57
CA THR A 29 21.34 8.55 -5.69
C THR A 29 21.26 9.92 -6.36
N PHE A 30 20.21 10.72 -6.12
CA PHE A 30 19.98 12.02 -6.78
C PHE A 30 21.08 13.06 -6.51
N GLY A 31 21.88 12.89 -5.46
CA GLY A 31 23.00 13.80 -5.14
C GLY A 31 24.39 13.38 -5.68
N ILE A 32 24.54 12.18 -6.27
CA ILE A 32 25.87 11.61 -6.61
C ILE A 32 26.06 11.42 -8.13
N PHE A 33 24.99 11.38 -8.94
CA PHE A 33 25.05 11.05 -10.38
C PHE A 33 24.19 11.98 -11.25
N GLU A 34 24.23 13.30 -11.03
CA GLU A 34 23.60 14.28 -11.92
C GLU A 34 24.28 14.29 -13.31
N LEU A 35 23.84 13.42 -14.22
CA LEU A 35 24.19 13.45 -15.66
C LEU A 35 22.94 13.55 -16.56
N ILE A 36 21.74 13.53 -15.98
CA ILE A 36 20.48 13.74 -16.70
C ILE A 36 19.73 14.89 -16.02
N PRO A 37 19.22 15.89 -16.76
CA PRO A 37 18.58 17.05 -16.17
C PRO A 37 17.19 16.69 -15.64
N ASP A 38 17.07 16.58 -14.32
CA ASP A 38 15.85 16.21 -13.56
C ASP A 38 14.70 17.24 -13.58
N ASN A 39 14.74 18.25 -14.45
CA ASN A 39 13.75 19.33 -14.49
C ASN A 39 12.74 19.19 -15.64
N LEU A 40 12.17 18.01 -15.90
CA LEU A 40 10.94 17.93 -16.70
C LEU A 40 9.73 18.06 -15.75
N PRO A 41 9.09 19.26 -15.67
CA PRO A 41 8.13 19.63 -14.62
C PRO A 41 6.79 18.87 -14.64
N TYR A 42 6.68 17.76 -15.37
CA TYR A 42 5.45 16.99 -15.56
C TYR A 42 5.59 15.48 -15.33
N ILE A 43 6.80 14.91 -15.41
CA ILE A 43 6.98 13.44 -15.42
C ILE A 43 7.66 12.96 -14.13
N GLY A 44 8.68 13.67 -13.65
CA GLY A 44 9.47 13.27 -12.47
C GLY A 44 8.83 13.50 -11.10
N ASN A 45 7.64 14.11 -11.01
CA ASN A 45 6.87 14.21 -9.76
C ASN A 45 5.67 13.23 -9.75
N LEU A 46 5.30 12.69 -10.91
CA LEU A 46 4.14 11.80 -11.05
C LEU A 46 4.51 10.36 -10.71
N ASP A 47 5.72 9.95 -11.06
CA ASP A 47 6.32 8.69 -10.66
C ASP A 47 6.58 8.64 -9.15
N GLU A 48 7.01 9.75 -8.53
CA GLU A 48 7.05 9.89 -7.06
C GLU A 48 5.65 9.74 -6.44
N ALA A 49 4.63 10.43 -6.97
CA ALA A 49 3.25 10.27 -6.51
C ALA A 49 2.76 8.81 -6.65
N SER A 50 3.16 8.14 -7.73
CA SER A 50 2.86 6.72 -7.98
C SER A 50 3.57 5.81 -6.97
N ALA A 51 4.81 6.12 -6.60
CA ALA A 51 5.54 5.41 -5.56
C ALA A 51 4.89 5.59 -4.18
N VAL A 52 4.43 6.80 -3.84
CA VAL A 52 3.65 7.04 -2.61
C VAL A 52 2.35 6.23 -2.63
N PHE A 53 1.62 6.23 -3.74
CA PHE A 53 0.40 5.44 -3.89
C PHE A 53 0.66 3.93 -3.72
N LEU A 54 1.75 3.42 -4.30
CA LEU A 54 2.19 2.04 -4.15
C LEU A 54 2.49 1.70 -2.68
N ILE A 55 3.24 2.56 -1.97
CA ILE A 55 3.54 2.38 -0.55
C ILE A 55 2.24 2.31 0.26
N VAL A 56 1.32 3.26 0.07
CA VAL A 56 0.03 3.29 0.78
C VAL A 56 -0.81 2.05 0.47
N ALA A 57 -0.84 1.59 -0.78
CA ALA A 57 -1.54 0.38 -1.16
C ALA A 57 -0.93 -0.87 -0.50
N CYS A 58 0.40 -0.98 -0.45
CA CYS A 58 1.09 -2.06 0.23
C CYS A 58 0.85 -2.04 1.75
N LEU A 59 0.91 -0.87 2.39
CA LEU A 59 0.59 -0.71 3.81
C LEU A 59 -0.85 -1.11 4.12
N LYS A 60 -1.82 -0.73 3.28
CA LYS A 60 -3.22 -1.14 3.43
C LYS A 60 -3.40 -2.65 3.31
N GLU A 61 -2.73 -3.31 2.37
CA GLU A 61 -2.80 -4.78 2.21
C GLU A 61 -2.16 -5.52 3.41
N LEU A 62 -1.10 -4.96 4.00
CA LEU A 62 -0.47 -5.51 5.20
C LEU A 62 -1.33 -5.27 6.45
N LYS A 63 -1.87 -4.06 6.63
CA LYS A 63 -2.76 -3.70 7.75
C LYS A 63 -4.11 -4.42 7.69
N LYS A 64 -4.69 -4.58 6.50
CA LYS A 64 -5.91 -5.39 6.28
C LYS A 64 -5.72 -6.83 6.74
N LYS A 65 -4.48 -7.32 6.81
CA LYS A 65 -4.16 -8.67 7.29
C LYS A 65 -4.08 -8.77 8.82
N GLU A 66 -3.96 -7.66 9.51
CA GLU A 66 -4.10 -7.53 10.96
C GLU A 66 -5.59 -7.36 11.32
N VAL A 67 -6.33 -6.60 10.51
CA VAL A 67 -7.80 -6.46 10.49
C VAL A 67 -8.49 -7.58 9.67
N ASP A 68 -7.87 -8.76 9.63
CA ASP A 68 -8.47 -10.04 9.21
C ASP A 68 -8.27 -11.09 10.32
N SER A 69 -7.95 -10.63 11.55
CA SER A 69 -8.46 -11.29 12.75
C SER A 69 -9.98 -11.10 12.76
N PRO A 70 -10.76 -12.13 13.08
CA PRO A 70 -12.19 -12.20 12.78
C PRO A 70 -13.00 -11.39 13.78
N ASP A 71 -12.81 -10.08 13.85
CA ASP A 71 -13.67 -9.23 14.65
C ASP A 71 -13.83 -7.90 13.93
N GLU A 72 -15.10 -7.52 13.74
CA GLU A 72 -15.57 -6.27 13.13
C GLU A 72 -15.86 -6.28 11.62
N GLN A 73 -16.54 -7.33 11.18
CA GLN A 73 -17.71 -7.16 10.29
C GLN A 73 -18.90 -7.88 10.92
N ASN A 74 -19.45 -7.32 12.00
CA ASN A 74 -20.77 -7.71 12.49
C ASN A 74 -21.82 -6.77 11.85
N PRO A 75 -22.67 -7.25 10.91
CA PRO A 75 -23.76 -6.47 10.36
C PRO A 75 -24.98 -6.32 11.30
N GLU A 76 -24.91 -6.65 12.59
CA GLU A 76 -26.07 -6.63 13.50
C GLU A 76 -26.33 -5.31 14.26
N LYS A 77 -25.64 -4.20 14.00
CA LYS A 77 -25.92 -2.94 14.72
C LYS A 77 -26.94 -1.99 14.08
N GLU A 78 -27.65 -2.40 13.03
CA GLU A 78 -28.67 -1.56 12.36
C GLU A 78 -30.09 -2.16 12.36
N LYS A 79 -30.38 -3.16 13.21
CA LYS A 79 -31.74 -3.74 13.31
C LYS A 79 -32.47 -3.49 14.63
N GLU A 80 -31.85 -2.89 15.64
CA GLU A 80 -32.50 -2.62 16.94
C GLU A 80 -32.97 -1.16 17.17
N SER A 81 -32.77 -0.21 16.23
CA SER A 81 -33.20 1.18 16.43
C SER A 81 -34.52 1.60 15.78
N LYS A 82 -35.30 0.66 15.21
CA LYS A 82 -36.63 0.96 14.63
C LYS A 82 -37.75 0.02 15.04
N GLN A 83 -37.59 -0.69 16.15
CA GLN A 83 -38.66 -1.46 16.75
C GLN A 83 -38.64 -1.25 18.26
N GLY A 84 -38.90 -0.02 18.67
CA GLY A 84 -38.84 0.35 20.07
C GLY A 84 -39.11 1.81 20.37
N GLU A 85 -39.90 2.52 19.56
CA GLU A 85 -40.76 3.65 19.96
C GLU A 85 -41.96 3.75 19.01
#